data_AF-A0A820L7Z1-F1
#
_entry.id   AF-A0A820L7Z1-F1
#
_cell.length_a   1.000
_cell.length_b   1.000
_cell.length_c   1.000
_cell.angle_alpha   90.00
_cell.angle_beta   90.00
_cell.angle_gamma   90.00
#
_symmetry.space_group_name_H-M   'P 1'
#
loop_
_entity.id
_entity.type
_entity.pdbx_description
1 polymer ?
#
loop_
_entity_poly.entity_id
_entity_poly.type
_entity_poly.pdbx_seq_one_letter_code
_entity_poly.pdbx_strand_id
1 'polypeptide(L)'
;NNNLTDRINGSYYYVQNLQSFSNGLNFVPVLEYTDSDDWNFYKQRTNIVWPGNSLIISTDRAILKGKRLRIGIIESIPFTIIINYIDNLGQNKTKYTGYICDLIELLKNKIGFVSDIQLVQSNQPYSESVEAVAKGDYDIIIGDVTITAARIELVDFSNVIFDTSVGIIAR
;
A
#
# COMPACT_ATOMS: atom_id res chain seq x y z
N ASN A 1 35.92 30.72 -32.38
CA ASN A 1 34.72 29.87 -32.40
C ASN A 1 34.35 29.48 -30.99
N ASN A 2 33.71 30.39 -30.24
CA ASN A 2 33.20 30.09 -28.91
C ASN A 2 31.67 30.19 -28.96
N ASN A 3 31.01 29.06 -29.19
CA ASN A 3 29.59 28.90 -28.88
C ASN A 3 29.45 28.85 -27.36
N LEU A 4 29.51 30.02 -26.71
CA LEU A 4 28.99 30.18 -25.37
C LEU A 4 27.49 30.35 -25.53
N THR A 5 26.74 29.27 -25.32
CA THR A 5 25.30 29.40 -25.00
C THR A 5 25.27 29.98 -23.60
N ASP A 6 25.36 31.30 -23.53
CA ASP A 6 25.26 32.08 -22.30
C ASP A 6 23.82 31.93 -21.78
N ARG A 7 23.60 30.88 -21.00
CA ARG A 7 22.39 30.59 -20.24
C ARG A 7 22.44 31.43 -18.96
N ILE A 8 22.29 32.75 -19.11
CA ILE A 8 22.50 33.68 -17.97
C ILE A 8 21.19 34.19 -17.36
N ASN A 9 20.04 33.87 -17.97
CA ASN A 9 18.72 34.08 -17.38
C ASN A 9 17.65 33.51 -18.32
N GLY A 10 16.95 32.46 -17.90
CA GLY A 10 15.90 31.87 -18.71
C GLY A 10 15.06 30.86 -17.96
N SER A 11 13.97 30.47 -18.62
CA SER A 11 13.09 29.39 -18.18
C SER A 11 13.39 28.17 -19.03
N TYR A 12 13.91 27.11 -18.41
CA TYR A 12 14.48 25.98 -19.16
C TYR A 12 13.55 24.78 -19.25
N TYR A 13 12.67 24.62 -18.27
CA TYR A 13 11.74 23.50 -18.19
C TYR A 13 10.35 24.00 -17.87
N TYR A 14 9.37 23.46 -18.59
CA TYR A 14 7.96 23.70 -18.34
C TYR A 14 7.27 22.38 -18.04
N VAL A 15 6.53 22.30 -16.93
CA VAL A 15 5.57 21.22 -16.72
C VAL A 15 4.27 21.63 -17.39
N GLN A 16 3.78 20.78 -18.29
CA GLN A 16 2.55 21.02 -19.03
C GLN A 16 1.50 19.99 -18.64
N ASN A 17 0.25 20.45 -18.51
CA ASN A 17 -0.91 19.61 -18.33
C ASN A 17 -1.60 19.39 -19.69
N LEU A 18 -2.07 18.17 -19.95
CA LEU A 18 -2.84 17.86 -21.16
C LEU A 18 -4.33 18.12 -20.88
N GLN A 19 -4.93 19.05 -21.61
CA GLN A 19 -6.34 19.44 -21.43
C GLN A 19 -7.13 19.30 -22.72
N SER A 20 -8.40 18.92 -22.60
CA SER A 20 -9.33 18.81 -23.72
C SER A 20 -10.08 20.12 -23.92
N PHE A 21 -9.97 20.69 -25.11
CA PHE A 21 -10.65 21.90 -25.55
C PHE A 21 -11.61 21.58 -26.69
N SER A 22 -12.50 22.51 -27.04
CA SER A 22 -13.45 22.35 -28.16
C SER A 22 -12.78 22.08 -29.51
N ASN A 23 -11.49 22.38 -29.63
CA ASN A 23 -10.65 22.19 -30.82
C ASN A 23 -9.70 20.98 -30.71
N GLY A 24 -9.76 20.18 -29.65
CA GLY A 24 -8.91 19.00 -29.44
C GLY A 24 -8.09 19.03 -28.14
N LEU A 25 -7.09 18.15 -28.05
CA LEU A 25 -6.20 18.07 -26.89
C LEU A 25 -5.05 19.07 -27.05
N ASN A 26 -4.85 19.96 -26.07
CA ASN A 26 -3.74 20.91 -26.05
C ASN A 26 -2.94 20.81 -24.75
N PHE A 27 -1.64 21.08 -24.84
CA PHE A 27 -0.75 21.18 -23.68
C PHE A 27 -0.77 22.61 -23.12
N VAL A 28 -0.99 22.74 -21.82
CA VAL A 28 -1.06 24.01 -21.09
C VAL A 28 0.07 24.07 -20.05
N PRO A 29 0.99 25.04 -20.11
CA PRO A 29 2.06 25.17 -19.11
C PRO A 29 1.51 25.54 -17.74
N VAL A 30 1.98 24.83 -16.71
CA VAL A 30 1.54 24.98 -15.31
C VAL A 30 2.68 25.45 -14.43
N LEU A 31 3.86 24.83 -14.57
CA LEU A 31 5.06 25.21 -13.83
C LEU A 31 6.19 25.57 -14.79
N GLU A 32 7.06 26.45 -14.32
CA GLU A 32 8.23 26.96 -15.00
C GLU A 32 9.43 26.85 -14.06
N TYR A 33 10.51 26.24 -14.55
CA TYR A 33 11.76 26.14 -13.82
C TYR A 33 12.74 27.19 -14.34
N THR A 34 13.22 28.03 -13.43
CA THR A 34 14.14 29.15 -13.70
C THR A 34 15.48 28.92 -13.02
N ASP A 35 16.57 29.49 -13.53
CA ASP A 35 17.90 29.30 -12.90
C ASP A 35 17.99 29.87 -11.47
N SER A 36 17.18 30.88 -11.15
CA SER A 36 17.25 31.62 -9.88
C SER A 36 16.27 31.13 -8.81
N ASP A 37 15.29 30.31 -9.18
CA ASP A 37 14.23 29.81 -8.29
C ASP A 37 13.85 28.38 -8.70
N ASP A 38 13.55 27.52 -7.72
CA ASP A 38 12.91 26.21 -7.92
C ASP A 38 11.58 26.33 -8.72
N TRP A 39 10.88 25.21 -8.96
CA TRP A 39 9.61 25.19 -9.69
C TRP A 39 8.63 26.30 -9.26
N ASN A 40 8.34 27.21 -10.19
CA ASN A 40 7.41 28.32 -9.99
C ASN A 40 6.14 28.12 -10.81
N PHE A 41 5.03 28.71 -10.36
CA PHE A 41 3.82 28.78 -11.18
C PHE A 41 4.06 29.64 -12.42
N TYR A 42 3.64 29.13 -13.59
CA TYR A 42 3.74 29.87 -14.84
C TYR A 42 2.97 31.20 -14.71
N LYS A 43 3.59 32.32 -15.11
CA LYS A 43 3.07 33.69 -14.85
C LYS A 43 1.75 34.01 -15.54
N GLN A 44 1.36 33.28 -16.59
CA GLN A 44 0.00 33.35 -17.12
C GLN A 44 -0.94 32.57 -16.21
N ARG A 45 -2.12 33.14 -15.92
CA ARG A 45 -3.17 32.49 -15.11
C ARG A 45 -3.67 31.22 -15.80
N THR A 46 -2.95 30.12 -15.63
CA THR A 46 -3.39 28.80 -16.05
C THR A 46 -4.11 28.17 -14.86
N ASN A 47 -5.42 28.04 -14.98
CA ASN A 47 -6.21 27.33 -14.00
C ASN A 47 -5.87 25.84 -14.12
N ILE A 48 -5.32 25.24 -13.07
CA ILE A 48 -5.09 23.79 -13.02
C ILE A 48 -6.46 23.12 -12.91
N VAL A 49 -6.84 22.40 -13.97
CA VAL A 49 -8.05 21.58 -13.99
C VAL A 49 -7.65 20.15 -13.61
N TRP A 50 -8.18 19.68 -12.49
CA TRP A 50 -8.05 18.32 -12.00
C TRP A 50 -9.03 17.37 -12.72
N PRO A 51 -8.76 16.05 -12.70
CA PRO A 51 -9.69 15.07 -13.25
C PRO A 51 -11.13 15.29 -12.77
N GLY A 52 -12.10 15.20 -13.68
CA GLY A 52 -13.50 15.54 -13.40
C GLY A 52 -13.86 17.01 -13.61
N ASN A 53 -13.00 17.80 -14.27
CA ASN A 53 -13.22 19.22 -14.56
C ASN A 53 -13.33 20.10 -13.29
N SER A 54 -12.58 19.74 -12.25
CA SER A 54 -12.55 20.45 -10.97
C SER A 54 -11.38 21.41 -10.88
N LEU A 55 -11.61 22.61 -10.33
CA LEU A 55 -10.54 23.57 -9.98
C LEU A 55 -10.05 23.39 -8.53
N ILE A 56 -10.67 22.47 -7.79
CA ILE A 56 -10.36 22.20 -6.39
C ILE A 56 -9.27 21.14 -6.34
N ILE A 57 -8.18 21.45 -5.64
CA ILE A 57 -7.10 20.49 -5.38
C ILE A 57 -7.68 19.33 -4.57
N SER A 58 -7.65 18.13 -5.15
CA SER A 58 -8.01 16.92 -4.43
C SER A 58 -6.99 16.69 -3.31
N THR A 59 -7.40 16.96 -2.08
CA THR A 59 -6.56 16.70 -0.89
C THR A 59 -6.80 15.29 -0.33
N ASP A 60 -7.72 14.54 -0.94
CA ASP A 60 -8.09 13.21 -0.49
C ASP A 60 -6.91 12.24 -0.62
N ARG A 61 -6.54 11.66 0.52
CA ARG A 61 -5.60 10.55 0.59
C ARG A 61 -6.36 9.24 0.46
N ALA A 62 -5.70 8.20 -0.02
CA ALA A 62 -6.30 6.87 -0.03
C ALA A 62 -6.73 6.46 1.38
N ILE A 63 -8.03 6.20 1.56
CA ILE A 63 -8.61 5.77 2.83
C ILE A 63 -8.90 4.27 2.74
N LEU A 64 -8.47 3.51 3.74
CA LEU A 64 -8.76 2.06 3.84
C LEU A 64 -10.18 1.77 4.35
N LYS A 65 -10.89 2.80 4.82
CA LYS A 65 -12.25 2.68 5.35
C LYS A 65 -13.20 2.20 4.26
N GLY A 66 -13.90 1.10 4.53
CA GLY A 66 -14.83 0.45 3.59
C GLY A 66 -14.16 -0.34 2.46
N LYS A 67 -12.83 -0.43 2.41
CA LYS A 67 -12.12 -1.28 1.45
C LYS A 67 -12.03 -2.71 1.97
N ARG A 68 -12.25 -3.67 1.08
CA ARG A 68 -12.08 -5.10 1.38
C ARG A 68 -10.59 -5.46 1.23
N LEU A 69 -10.01 -5.99 2.28
CA LEU A 69 -8.62 -6.45 2.32
C LEU A 69 -8.59 -7.97 2.43
N ARG A 70 -7.83 -8.60 1.53
CA ARG A 70 -7.49 -10.03 1.57
C ARG A 70 -6.34 -10.21 2.53
N ILE A 71 -6.64 -10.77 3.69
CA ILE A 71 -5.70 -10.97 4.80
C ILE A 71 -5.33 -12.44 4.82
N GLY A 72 -4.07 -12.76 4.52
CA GLY A 72 -3.57 -14.12 4.71
C GLY A 72 -3.09 -14.32 6.14
N ILE A 73 -3.49 -15.45 6.72
CA ILE A 73 -3.08 -15.89 8.06
C ILE A 73 -2.32 -17.22 7.95
N ILE A 74 -1.37 -17.42 8.86
CA ILE A 74 -0.60 -18.66 8.99
C ILE A 74 -1.07 -19.39 10.25
N GLU A 75 -1.22 -20.71 10.15
CA GLU A 75 -1.50 -21.56 11.32
C GLU A 75 -0.24 -21.71 12.17
N SER A 76 -0.27 -21.19 13.40
CA SER A 76 0.85 -21.25 14.33
C SER A 76 0.34 -21.11 15.76
N ILE A 77 0.44 -22.17 16.56
CA ILE A 77 -0.01 -22.16 17.96
C ILE A 77 1.07 -21.48 18.82
N PRO A 78 0.74 -20.48 19.67
CA PRO A 78 -0.59 -20.06 20.13
C PRO A 78 -1.20 -18.85 19.40
N PHE A 79 -0.57 -18.35 18.34
CA PHE A 79 -0.93 -17.11 17.64
C PHE A 79 -2.22 -17.23 16.80
N THR A 80 -2.35 -18.32 16.05
CA THR A 80 -3.49 -18.66 15.20
C THR A 80 -3.82 -20.14 15.39
N ILE A 81 -5.02 -20.40 15.90
CA ILE A 81 -5.56 -21.72 16.20
C ILE A 81 -6.78 -21.95 15.33
N ILE A 82 -6.77 -23.06 14.61
CA ILE A 82 -7.87 -23.49 13.74
C ILE A 82 -8.73 -24.48 14.51
N ILE A 83 -10.01 -24.16 14.70
CA ILE A 83 -10.98 -25.00 15.38
C ILE A 83 -12.05 -25.42 14.38
N ASN A 84 -12.17 -26.72 14.14
CA ASN A 84 -13.27 -27.27 13.36
C ASN A 84 -14.45 -27.56 14.28
N TYR A 85 -15.63 -27.08 13.94
CA TYR A 85 -16.87 -27.36 14.68
C TYR A 85 -18.01 -27.64 13.72
N ILE A 86 -18.97 -28.42 14.18
CA ILE A 86 -20.19 -28.73 13.43
C ILE A 86 -21.22 -27.68 13.82
N ASP A 87 -21.70 -26.92 12.84
CA ASP A 87 -22.77 -25.94 13.07
C ASP A 87 -24.10 -26.64 13.39
N ASN A 88 -25.07 -25.91 13.91
CA ASN A 88 -26.41 -26.42 14.23
C ASN A 88 -27.13 -27.02 12.99
N LEU A 89 -26.63 -26.70 11.80
CA LEU A 89 -27.07 -27.19 10.49
C LEU A 89 -26.31 -28.43 10.00
N GLY A 90 -25.43 -29.02 10.82
CA GLY A 90 -24.64 -30.20 10.47
C GLY A 90 -23.46 -29.95 9.51
N GLN A 91 -23.15 -28.68 9.23
CA GLN A 91 -22.05 -28.32 8.32
C GLN A 91 -20.74 -28.17 9.09
N ASN A 92 -19.66 -28.73 8.55
CA ASN A 92 -18.31 -28.53 9.07
C ASN A 92 -17.89 -27.08 8.80
N LYS A 93 -17.75 -26.29 9.87
CA LYS A 93 -17.23 -24.92 9.81
C LYS A 93 -15.89 -24.83 10.51
N THR A 94 -15.04 -23.99 9.93
CA THR A 94 -13.73 -23.65 10.47
C THR A 94 -13.84 -22.32 11.19
N LYS A 95 -13.37 -22.25 12.43
CA LYS A 95 -13.21 -21.01 13.20
C LYS A 95 -11.73 -20.74 13.41
N TYR A 96 -11.31 -19.53 13.07
CA TYR A 96 -9.98 -19.02 13.41
C TYR A 96 -10.06 -18.30 14.75
N THR A 97 -9.14 -18.64 15.65
CA THR A 97 -9.03 -18.05 17.00
C THR A 97 -7.57 -17.80 17.34
N GLY A 98 -7.29 -16.98 18.34
CA GLY A 98 -5.93 -16.68 18.81
C GLY A 98 -5.58 -15.20 18.69
N TYR A 99 -4.38 -14.86 19.16
CA TYR A 99 -3.92 -13.47 19.26
C TYR A 99 -4.02 -12.71 17.93
N ILE A 100 -3.68 -13.36 16.81
CA ILE A 100 -3.69 -12.71 15.49
C ILE A 100 -5.11 -12.38 15.03
N CYS A 101 -6.09 -13.24 15.35
CA CYS A 101 -7.49 -12.98 14.99
C CYS A 101 -8.04 -11.77 15.77
N ASP A 102 -7.73 -11.68 17.06
CA ASP A 102 -8.13 -10.56 17.92
C ASP A 102 -7.49 -9.25 17.45
N LEU A 103 -6.22 -9.31 17.03
CA LEU A 103 -5.51 -8.16 16.45
C LEU A 103 -6.20 -7.66 15.16
N ILE A 104 -6.59 -8.57 14.26
CA ILE A 104 -7.30 -8.22 13.03
C ILE A 104 -8.64 -7.55 13.35
N GLU A 105 -9.38 -8.07 14.32
CA GLU A 105 -10.64 -7.47 14.76
C GLU A 105 -10.44 -6.07 15.35
N LEU A 106 -9.41 -5.87 16.15
CA LEU A 106 -9.04 -4.56 16.69
C LEU A 106 -8.65 -3.57 15.60
N LEU A 107 -7.84 -3.98 14.62
CA LEU A 107 -7.45 -3.16 13.47
C LEU A 107 -8.67 -2.79 12.62
N LYS A 108 -9.55 -3.75 12.36
CA LYS A 108 -10.81 -3.54 11.66
C LYS A 108 -11.66 -2.47 12.34
N ASN A 109 -11.80 -2.54 13.67
CA ASN A 109 -12.60 -1.58 14.43
C ASN A 109 -11.97 -0.17 14.45
N LYS A 110 -10.63 -0.07 14.49
CA LYS A 110 -9.93 1.23 14.50
C LYS A 110 -9.88 1.90 13.13
N ILE A 111 -9.62 1.15 12.07
CA ILE A 111 -9.38 1.68 10.71
C ILE A 111 -10.66 1.67 9.87
N GLY A 112 -11.55 0.70 10.11
CA GLY A 112 -12.84 0.56 9.42
C GLY A 112 -12.77 -0.10 8.05
N PHE A 113 -11.77 -0.95 7.78
CA PHE A 113 -11.73 -1.77 6.57
C PHE A 113 -12.63 -3.02 6.72
N VAL A 114 -12.87 -3.73 5.61
CA VAL A 114 -13.58 -5.02 5.59
C VAL A 114 -12.55 -6.14 5.51
N SER A 115 -12.50 -6.98 6.54
CA SER A 115 -11.57 -8.10 6.64
C SER A 115 -12.06 -9.32 5.86
N ASP A 116 -11.26 -9.82 4.92
CA ASP A 116 -11.45 -11.11 4.24
C ASP A 116 -10.28 -12.03 4.61
N ILE A 117 -10.48 -12.85 5.64
CA ILE A 117 -9.42 -13.68 6.23
C ILE A 117 -9.33 -15.00 5.48
N GLN A 118 -8.13 -15.34 5.02
CA GLN A 118 -7.82 -16.54 4.26
C GLN A 118 -6.61 -17.25 4.85
N LEU A 119 -6.70 -18.58 4.96
CA LEU A 119 -5.57 -19.38 5.44
C LEU A 119 -4.57 -19.60 4.30
N VAL A 120 -3.30 -19.34 4.55
CA VAL A 120 -2.22 -19.68 3.63
C VAL A 120 -2.03 -21.20 3.65
N GLN A 121 -2.61 -21.90 2.67
CA GLN A 121 -2.46 -23.35 2.51
C GLN A 121 -1.21 -23.65 1.67
N SER A 122 -0.10 -23.93 2.34
CA SER A 122 1.19 -24.15 1.69
C SER A 122 2.09 -25.07 2.50
N ASN A 123 3.01 -25.76 1.80
CA ASN A 123 4.09 -26.55 2.41
C ASN A 123 5.18 -25.66 3.04
N GLN A 124 5.33 -24.42 2.58
CA GLN A 124 6.26 -23.43 3.12
C GLN A 124 5.52 -22.13 3.45
N PRO A 125 4.64 -22.15 4.48
CA PRO A 125 3.66 -21.10 4.70
C PRO A 125 4.29 -19.72 4.88
N TYR A 126 5.46 -19.61 5.52
CA TYR A 126 6.11 -18.32 5.79
C TYR A 126 6.81 -17.69 4.59
N SER A 127 7.43 -18.48 3.72
CA SER A 127 8.12 -17.94 2.55
C SER A 127 7.12 -17.66 1.43
N GLU A 128 6.22 -18.61 1.18
CA GLU A 128 5.19 -18.46 0.17
C GLU A 128 4.17 -17.39 0.53
N SER A 129 3.86 -17.16 1.82
CA SER A 129 2.99 -16.03 2.22
C SER A 129 3.58 -14.68 1.81
N VAL A 130 4.90 -14.51 1.96
CA VAL A 130 5.58 -13.26 1.60
C VAL A 130 5.58 -13.08 0.09
N GLU A 131 5.88 -14.14 -0.66
CA GLU A 131 5.79 -14.11 -2.11
C GLU A 131 4.37 -13.84 -2.61
N ALA A 132 3.36 -14.40 -1.95
CA ALA A 132 1.96 -14.21 -2.31
C ALA A 132 1.51 -12.74 -2.11
N VAL A 133 2.07 -12.03 -1.14
CA VAL A 133 1.89 -10.56 -1.03
C VAL A 133 2.59 -9.84 -2.16
N ALA A 134 3.84 -10.20 -2.46
CA ALA A 134 4.60 -9.57 -3.56
C ALA A 134 3.90 -9.76 -4.92
N LYS A 135 3.23 -10.91 -5.12
CA LYS A 135 2.41 -11.21 -6.31
C LYS A 135 1.04 -10.53 -6.31
N GLY A 136 0.58 -10.02 -5.16
CA GLY A 136 -0.73 -9.39 -5.00
C GLY A 136 -1.89 -10.37 -4.81
N ASP A 137 -1.62 -11.62 -4.43
CA ASP A 137 -2.64 -12.62 -4.08
C ASP A 137 -3.32 -12.24 -2.75
N TYR A 138 -2.52 -11.73 -1.81
CA TYR A 138 -2.98 -11.14 -0.55
C TYR A 138 -2.59 -9.67 -0.50
N ASP A 139 -3.42 -8.84 0.12
CA ASP A 139 -3.10 -7.42 0.33
C ASP A 139 -2.22 -7.24 1.57
N ILE A 140 -2.33 -8.15 2.55
CA ILE A 140 -1.52 -8.17 3.77
C ILE A 140 -1.45 -9.59 4.34
N ILE A 141 -0.32 -9.93 4.95
CA ILE A 141 -0.17 -11.13 5.80
C ILE A 141 -0.03 -10.68 7.24
N ILE A 142 -0.76 -11.34 8.14
CA ILE A 142 -0.67 -11.10 9.58
C ILE A 142 -0.41 -12.44 10.25
N GLY A 143 0.72 -12.55 10.93
CA GLY A 143 1.18 -13.77 11.57
C GLY A 143 2.55 -13.57 12.21
N ASP A 144 3.11 -14.66 12.74
CA ASP A 144 4.45 -14.76 13.32
C ASP A 144 5.53 -14.81 12.22
N VAL A 145 5.52 -13.83 11.31
CA VAL A 145 6.49 -13.75 10.20
C VAL A 145 7.76 -13.03 10.65
N THR A 146 8.87 -13.75 10.68
CA THR A 146 10.18 -13.15 10.95
C THR A 146 10.62 -12.21 9.83
N ILE A 147 11.06 -11.01 10.21
CA ILE A 147 11.65 -10.02 9.31
C ILE A 147 13.09 -10.46 9.00
N THR A 148 13.39 -10.69 7.73
CA THR A 148 14.73 -11.05 7.24
C THR A 148 15.12 -10.16 6.07
N ALA A 149 16.42 -10.00 5.81
CA ALA A 149 16.92 -9.17 4.71
C ALA A 149 16.30 -9.58 3.36
N ALA A 150 16.27 -10.89 3.06
CA ALA A 150 15.69 -11.40 1.82
C ALA A 150 14.18 -11.10 1.66
N ARG A 151 13.43 -10.97 2.76
CA ARG A 151 11.99 -10.66 2.71
C ARG A 151 11.72 -9.17 2.58
N ILE A 152 12.56 -8.32 3.17
CA ILE A 152 12.45 -6.87 3.05
C ILE A 152 12.64 -6.42 1.59
N GLU A 153 13.46 -7.15 0.81
CA GLU A 153 13.62 -6.87 -0.61
C GLU A 153 12.34 -7.15 -1.43
N LEU A 154 11.42 -7.95 -0.90
CA LEU A 154 10.19 -8.35 -1.60
C LEU A 154 8.96 -7.56 -1.14
N VAL A 155 8.85 -7.28 0.16
CA VAL A 155 7.67 -6.65 0.76
C VAL A 155 8.05 -5.70 1.89
N ASP A 156 7.19 -4.72 2.14
CA ASP A 156 7.29 -3.85 3.30
C ASP A 156 6.73 -4.51 4.57
N PHE A 157 7.39 -4.27 5.70
CA PHE A 157 6.97 -4.76 7.02
C PHE A 157 6.49 -3.63 7.92
N SER A 158 5.55 -3.95 8.82
CA SER A 158 5.20 -3.07 9.93
C SER A 158 6.31 -3.05 10.99
N ASN A 159 6.12 -2.19 11.99
CA ASN A 159 6.87 -2.34 13.23
C ASN A 159 6.63 -3.73 13.84
N VAL A 160 7.66 -4.23 14.53
CA VAL A 160 7.65 -5.52 15.20
C VAL A 160 6.59 -5.53 16.29
N ILE A 161 5.74 -6.56 16.30
CA ILE A 161 4.68 -6.76 17.29
C ILE A 161 5.20 -7.54 18.51
N PHE A 162 6.18 -8.43 18.28
CA PHE A 162 6.84 -9.24 19.30
C PHE A 162 8.34 -9.31 19.06
N ASP A 163 9.13 -8.95 20.07
CA ASP A 163 10.56 -9.22 20.06
C ASP A 163 10.79 -10.70 20.42
N THR A 164 11.23 -11.49 19.43
CA THR A 164 11.49 -12.91 19.62
C THR A 164 12.98 -13.19 19.78
N SER A 165 13.34 -14.01 20.75
CA SER A 165 14.67 -14.60 20.88
C SER A 165 14.59 -16.12 20.68
N VAL A 166 15.69 -16.74 20.26
CA VAL A 166 15.77 -18.19 20.08
C VAL A 166 16.18 -18.83 21.41
N GLY A 167 15.41 -19.81 21.87
CA GLY A 167 15.68 -20.59 23.09
C GLY A 167 15.75 -22.09 22.82
N ILE A 168 16.57 -22.81 23.58
CA ILE A 168 16.66 -24.27 23.54
C ILE A 168 15.80 -24.82 24.68
N ILE A 169 14.86 -25.72 24.35
CA ILE A 169 14.06 -26.45 25.33
C ILE A 169 14.54 -27.91 25.30
N ALA A 170 15.06 -28.38 26.43
CA ALA A 170 15.45 -29.77 26.64
C ALA A 170 14.62 -30.37 27.78
N ARG A 171 14.40 -31.69 27.73
CA ARG A 171 13.61 -32.45 28.71
C ARG A 171 14.49 -32.96 29.85
#